data_AF-A0A9E2VG72-F1
#
_entry.id   AF-A0A9E2VG72-F1
#
_cell.length_a   1.000
_cell.length_b   1.000
_cell.length_c   1.000
_cell.angle_alpha   90.00
_cell.angle_beta   90.00
_cell.angle_gamma   90.00
#
_symmetry.space_group_name_H-M   'P 1'
#
loop_
_entity.id
_entity.type
_entity.pdbx_description
1 polymer ?
#
loop_
_entity_poly.entity_id
_entity_poly.type
_entity_poly.pdbx_seq_one_letter_code
_entity_poly.pdbx_strand_id
1 'polypeptide(L)'
;ASIQHRKKRSYYHCPNQKVKHTNFGQHMLVAEMDEMFSDLFKNMSLPREIIERTIAKAKEVFRRSHGDLDTKIRELSVHKTRLEDRRNELEVKLLDKVVTDDTYRRQSTDLNNQIRDIDTELAKLQSAKTGNMLEFEQLLKMADNIYAAFQEAPYELKRKYFGLFWEKLTVQDKKIKEAVPSKLFRAVLPLSFATLKTRKPIKENIPVQLVSSSQGWLPG
;
A
#
# COMPACT_ATOMS: atom_id res chain seq x y z
N ALA A 1 11.80 30.78 -20.89
CA ALA A 1 12.75 29.66 -20.83
C ALA A 1 11.99 28.41 -20.38
N SER A 2 11.82 27.40 -21.26
CA SER A 2 11.14 26.16 -20.85
C SER A 2 12.12 25.30 -20.07
N ILE A 3 11.86 25.11 -18.77
CA ILE A 3 12.61 24.19 -17.94
C ILE A 3 12.19 22.77 -18.37
N GLN A 4 12.96 22.15 -19.25
CA GLN A 4 12.85 20.72 -19.52
C GLN A 4 13.44 19.96 -18.32
N HIS A 5 12.59 19.53 -17.40
CA HIS A 5 13.00 18.54 -16.40
C HIS A 5 13.40 17.25 -17.13
N ARG A 6 14.70 16.91 -17.14
CA ARG A 6 15.17 15.60 -17.60
C ARG A 6 14.44 14.51 -16.81
N LYS A 7 13.59 13.73 -17.49
CA LYS A 7 12.89 12.58 -16.89
C LYS A 7 13.94 11.61 -16.34
N LYS A 8 14.06 11.53 -15.00
CA LYS A 8 14.88 10.51 -14.35
C LYS A 8 14.31 9.15 -14.73
N ARG A 9 15.11 8.32 -15.39
CA ARG A 9 14.74 6.94 -15.75
C ARG A 9 15.26 6.02 -14.64
N SER A 10 14.37 5.21 -14.07
CA SER A 10 14.72 4.20 -13.08
C SER A 10 15.00 2.86 -13.77
N TYR A 11 15.99 2.13 -13.27
CA TYR A 11 16.42 0.85 -13.83
C TYR A 11 16.59 -0.21 -12.74
N TYR A 12 16.25 -1.44 -13.09
CA TYR A 12 16.70 -2.63 -12.37
C TYR A 12 18.09 -3.03 -12.88
N HIS A 13 18.96 -3.45 -11.96
CA HIS A 13 20.29 -3.95 -12.24
C HIS A 13 20.53 -5.25 -11.49
N CYS A 14 21.34 -6.15 -12.06
CA CYS A 14 21.69 -7.36 -11.34
C CYS A 14 22.51 -7.00 -10.09
N PRO A 15 22.13 -7.49 -8.89
CA PRO A 15 22.87 -7.20 -7.68
C PRO A 15 24.26 -7.84 -7.67
N ASN A 16 24.44 -8.97 -8.37
CA ASN A 16 25.73 -9.64 -8.47
C ASN A 16 26.53 -9.12 -9.67
N GLN A 17 27.25 -8.01 -9.48
CA GLN A 17 28.16 -7.45 -10.48
C GLN A 17 29.60 -7.97 -10.38
N LYS A 18 29.86 -8.97 -9.53
CA LYS A 18 31.23 -9.49 -9.32
C LYS A 18 31.55 -10.69 -10.20
N VAL A 19 30.54 -11.48 -10.56
CA VAL A 19 30.68 -12.70 -11.37
C VAL A 19 30.04 -12.50 -12.73
N LYS A 20 30.76 -12.81 -13.82
CA LYS A 20 30.17 -12.82 -15.16
C LYS A 20 29.10 -13.91 -15.25
N HIS A 21 27.89 -13.50 -15.59
CA HIS A 21 26.73 -14.34 -15.83
C HIS A 21 25.89 -13.65 -16.91
N THR A 22 24.83 -14.31 -17.41
CA THR A 22 24.10 -13.81 -18.59
C THR A 22 23.48 -12.42 -18.40
N ASN A 23 23.10 -12.05 -17.17
CA ASN A 23 22.53 -10.73 -16.84
C ASN A 23 23.58 -9.68 -16.43
N PHE A 24 24.87 -10.00 -16.51
CA PHE A 24 25.94 -9.08 -16.13
C PHE A 24 25.92 -7.82 -17.00
N GLY A 25 25.94 -6.64 -16.38
CA GLY A 25 25.91 -5.35 -17.09
C GLY A 25 24.57 -5.04 -17.77
N GLN A 26 23.54 -5.89 -17.61
CA GLN A 26 22.22 -5.61 -18.14
C GLN A 26 21.47 -4.65 -17.21
N HIS A 27 20.91 -3.61 -17.80
CA HIS A 27 19.95 -2.72 -17.17
C HIS A 27 18.60 -2.89 -17.84
N MET A 28 17.55 -2.94 -17.04
CA MET A 28 16.18 -2.98 -17.53
C MET A 28 15.42 -1.78 -16.98
N LEU A 29 14.72 -1.06 -17.84
CA LEU A 29 13.86 0.03 -17.39
C LEU A 29 12.75 -0.54 -16.49
N VAL A 30 12.37 0.21 -15.46
CA VAL A 30 11.22 -0.17 -14.62
C VAL A 30 9.97 -0.36 -15.47
N ALA A 31 9.75 0.49 -16.48
CA ALA A 31 8.62 0.37 -17.40
C ALA A 31 8.65 -0.94 -18.23
N GLU A 32 9.84 -1.38 -18.68
CA GLU A 32 9.99 -2.64 -19.40
C GLU A 32 9.71 -3.85 -18.48
N MET A 33 10.13 -3.78 -17.21
CA MET A 33 9.78 -4.79 -16.21
C MET A 33 8.28 -4.82 -15.93
N ASP A 34 7.66 -3.66 -15.74
CA ASP A 34 6.22 -3.54 -15.46
C ASP A 34 5.39 -4.16 -16.59
N GLU A 35 5.74 -3.88 -17.85
CA GLU A 35 5.06 -4.47 -19.02
C GLU A 35 5.22 -6.00 -19.03
N MET A 36 6.45 -6.49 -18.89
CA MET A 36 6.76 -7.92 -18.85
C MET A 36 6.05 -8.63 -17.69
N PHE A 37 5.94 -7.99 -16.53
CA PHE A 37 5.25 -8.53 -15.39
C PHE A 37 3.73 -8.46 -15.55
N SER A 38 3.21 -7.43 -16.20
CA SER A 38 1.77 -7.33 -16.47
C SER A 38 1.25 -8.51 -17.27
N ASP A 39 2.07 -9.09 -18.15
CA ASP A 39 1.73 -10.30 -18.90
C ASP A 39 1.46 -11.51 -18.01
N LEU A 40 2.09 -11.59 -16.82
CA LEU A 40 1.81 -12.66 -15.86
C LEU A 40 0.37 -12.58 -15.34
N PHE A 41 -0.17 -11.37 -15.22
CA PHE A 41 -1.51 -11.13 -14.69
C PHE A 41 -2.61 -11.29 -15.74
N LYS A 42 -2.31 -11.18 -17.04
CA LYS A 42 -3.32 -11.24 -18.13
C LYS A 42 -4.21 -12.46 -18.08
N ASN A 43 -3.62 -13.60 -17.70
CA ASN A 43 -4.32 -14.87 -17.63
C ASN A 43 -4.71 -15.25 -16.20
N MET A 44 -4.55 -14.36 -15.21
CA MET A 44 -4.91 -14.64 -13.83
C MET A 44 -6.32 -14.17 -13.52
N SER A 45 -7.11 -15.07 -12.97
CA SER A 45 -8.40 -14.76 -12.39
C SER A 45 -8.58 -15.57 -11.11
N LEU A 46 -9.23 -14.96 -10.13
CA LEU A 46 -9.63 -15.68 -8.93
C LEU A 46 -10.89 -16.50 -9.23
N PRO A 47 -11.06 -17.70 -8.66
CA PRO A 47 -12.33 -18.40 -8.70
C PRO A 47 -13.45 -17.50 -8.16
N ARG A 48 -14.62 -17.50 -8.81
CA ARG A 48 -15.75 -16.66 -8.43
C ARG A 48 -16.10 -16.75 -6.94
N GLU A 49 -16.09 -17.96 -6.38
CA GLU A 49 -16.34 -18.16 -4.95
C GLU A 49 -15.34 -17.42 -4.06
N ILE A 50 -14.07 -17.38 -4.46
CA ILE A 50 -13.03 -16.65 -3.73
C ILE A 50 -13.24 -15.15 -3.86
N ILE A 51 -13.61 -14.65 -5.04
CA ILE A 51 -13.94 -13.24 -5.27
C ILE A 51 -15.08 -12.84 -4.32
N GLU A 52 -16.18 -13.59 -4.33
CA GLU A 52 -17.36 -13.32 -3.50
C GLU A 52 -17.02 -13.35 -2.00
N ARG A 53 -16.28 -14.36 -1.53
CA ARG A 53 -15.80 -14.45 -0.14
C ARG A 53 -14.87 -13.29 0.24
N THR A 54 -13.96 -12.91 -0.66
CA THR A 54 -13.02 -11.81 -0.44
C THR A 54 -13.77 -10.48 -0.33
N ILE A 55 -14.70 -10.21 -1.24
CA ILE A 55 -15.54 -9.00 -1.23
C ILE A 55 -16.39 -8.97 0.04
N ALA A 56 -17.03 -10.08 0.41
CA ALA A 56 -17.84 -10.16 1.63
C ALA A 56 -17.00 -9.87 2.88
N LYS A 57 -15.82 -10.49 2.99
CA LYS A 57 -14.94 -10.27 4.14
C LYS A 57 -14.37 -8.87 4.17
N ALA A 58 -13.99 -8.32 3.01
CA ALA A 58 -13.51 -6.96 2.89
C ALA A 58 -14.59 -5.96 3.33
N LYS A 59 -15.84 -6.14 2.89
CA LYS A 59 -16.98 -5.30 3.31
C LYS A 59 -17.20 -5.34 4.81
N GLU A 60 -17.10 -6.52 5.43
CA GLU A 60 -17.24 -6.69 6.88
C GLU A 60 -16.15 -5.90 7.64
N VAL A 61 -14.89 -6.09 7.27
CA VAL A 61 -13.73 -5.40 7.88
C VAL A 61 -13.83 -3.90 7.66
N PHE A 62 -14.20 -3.47 6.46
CA PHE A 62 -14.37 -2.07 6.11
C PHE A 62 -15.46 -1.41 6.96
N ARG A 63 -16.64 -2.03 7.05
CA ARG A 63 -17.76 -1.51 7.84
C ARG A 63 -17.40 -1.38 9.32
N ARG A 64 -16.68 -2.37 9.87
CA ARG A 64 -16.22 -2.33 11.27
C ARG A 64 -15.24 -1.18 11.50
N SER A 65 -14.20 -1.11 10.69
CA SER A 65 -13.18 -0.06 10.77
C SER A 65 -13.77 1.35 10.62
N HIS A 66 -14.65 1.55 9.63
CA HIS A 66 -15.34 2.83 9.45
C HIS A 66 -16.28 3.17 10.62
N GLY A 67 -17.01 2.20 11.16
CA GLY A 67 -17.86 2.42 12.33
C GLY A 67 -17.08 2.84 13.57
N ASP A 68 -15.92 2.22 13.79
CA ASP A 68 -15.02 2.57 14.91
C ASP A 68 -14.45 3.99 14.74
N LEU A 69 -14.02 4.36 13.52
CA LEU A 69 -13.53 5.70 13.21
C LEU A 69 -14.62 6.76 13.34
N ASP A 70 -15.83 6.50 12.83
CA ASP A 70 -16.96 7.43 12.91
C ASP A 70 -17.39 7.69 14.35
N THR A 71 -17.30 6.66 15.20
CA THR A 71 -17.57 6.79 16.63
C THR A 71 -16.55 7.71 17.31
N LYS A 72 -15.26 7.48 17.08
CA LYS A 72 -14.18 8.32 17.62
C LYS A 72 -14.25 9.77 17.13
N ILE A 73 -14.50 9.98 15.83
CA ILE A 73 -14.63 11.32 15.25
C ILE A 73 -15.80 12.08 15.91
N ARG A 74 -16.93 11.40 16.12
CA ARG A 74 -18.10 11.99 16.79
C ARG A 74 -17.77 12.35 18.24
N GLU A 75 -17.16 11.45 18.99
CA GLU A 75 -16.76 11.69 20.39
C GLU A 75 -15.81 12.89 20.51
N LEU A 76 -14.78 12.96 19.67
CA LEU A 76 -13.83 14.08 19.67
C LEU A 76 -14.49 15.38 19.22
N SER A 77 -15.41 15.34 18.28
CA SER A 77 -16.15 16.53 17.83
C SER A 77 -17.04 17.08 18.94
N VAL A 78 -17.76 16.21 19.68
CA VAL A 78 -18.54 16.62 20.86
C VAL A 78 -17.63 17.19 21.96
N HIS A 79 -16.47 16.58 22.18
CA HIS A 79 -15.51 17.09 23.16
C HIS A 79 -14.97 18.46 22.76
N LYS A 80 -14.62 18.67 21.49
CA LYS A 80 -14.20 19.95 20.95
C LYS A 80 -15.26 21.03 21.19
N THR A 81 -16.52 20.76 20.83
CA THR A 81 -17.64 21.70 21.05
C THR A 81 -17.74 22.10 22.52
N ARG A 82 -17.61 21.15 23.45
CA ARG A 82 -17.64 21.46 24.90
C ARG A 82 -16.50 22.37 25.34
N LEU A 83 -15.29 22.22 24.78
CA LEU A 83 -14.17 23.10 25.08
C LEU A 83 -14.36 24.49 24.48
N GLU A 84 -14.91 24.57 23.27
CA GLU A 84 -15.28 25.83 22.62
C GLU A 84 -16.35 26.58 23.41
N ASP A 85 -17.40 25.89 23.87
CA ASP A 85 -18.44 26.45 24.73
C ASP A 85 -17.83 27.00 26.03
N ARG A 86 -16.93 26.23 26.67
CA ARG A 86 -16.24 26.68 27.88
C ARG A 86 -15.34 27.89 27.65
N ARG A 87 -14.71 28.00 26.48
CA ARG A 87 -13.94 29.19 26.09
C ARG A 87 -14.86 30.39 25.92
N ASN A 88 -16.00 30.22 25.24
CA ASN A 88 -16.97 31.29 25.05
C ASN A 88 -17.56 31.75 26.41
N GLU A 89 -17.84 30.83 27.33
CA GLU A 89 -18.26 31.18 28.69
C GLU A 89 -17.18 31.95 29.46
N LEU A 90 -15.90 31.61 29.26
CA LEU A 90 -14.79 32.31 29.88
C LEU A 90 -14.67 33.75 29.36
N GLU A 91 -14.96 33.98 28.08
CA GLU A 91 -15.05 35.33 27.48
C GLU A 91 -16.17 36.15 28.12
N VAL A 92 -17.38 35.57 28.25
CA VAL A 92 -18.50 36.24 28.93
C VAL A 92 -18.13 36.62 30.36
N LYS A 93 -17.52 35.70 31.12
CA LYS A 93 -17.07 35.97 32.50
C LYS A 93 -16.02 37.07 32.59
N LEU A 94 -15.17 37.24 31.58
CA LEU A 94 -14.21 38.35 31.54
C LEU A 94 -14.93 39.68 31.33
N LEU A 95 -15.91 39.73 30.42
CA LEU A 95 -16.71 40.92 30.16
C LEU A 95 -17.51 41.35 31.40
N ASP A 96 -18.05 40.38 32.13
CA ASP A 96 -18.75 40.59 33.40
C ASP A 96 -17.79 40.89 34.57
N LYS A 97 -16.48 40.95 34.31
CA LYS A 97 -15.40 41.17 35.31
C LYS A 97 -15.38 40.14 36.44
N VAL A 98 -15.94 38.96 36.21
CA VAL A 98 -15.93 37.81 37.14
C VAL A 98 -14.53 37.18 37.20
N VAL A 99 -13.80 37.20 36.09
CA VAL A 99 -12.40 36.76 36.00
C VAL A 99 -11.47 37.91 35.65
N THR A 100 -10.22 37.84 36.10
CA THR A 100 -9.19 38.81 35.74
C THR A 100 -8.59 38.51 34.36
N ASP A 101 -7.98 39.52 33.74
CA ASP A 101 -7.28 39.36 32.45
C ASP A 101 -6.17 38.28 32.51
N ASP A 102 -5.39 38.21 33.59
CA ASP A 102 -4.37 37.17 33.77
C ASP A 102 -4.99 35.75 33.82
N THR A 103 -6.09 35.60 34.58
CA THR A 103 -6.80 34.32 34.69
C THR A 103 -7.37 33.90 33.35
N TYR A 104 -7.99 34.84 32.64
CA TYR A 104 -8.53 34.64 31.30
C TYR A 104 -7.43 34.17 30.33
N ARG A 105 -6.29 34.88 30.27
CA ARG A 105 -5.20 34.51 29.36
C ARG A 105 -4.69 33.10 29.62
N ARG A 106 -4.47 32.74 30.89
CA ARG A 106 -3.99 31.41 31.28
C ARG A 106 -4.98 30.32 30.86
N GLN A 107 -6.25 30.47 31.21
CA GLN A 107 -7.27 29.46 30.92
C GLN A 107 -7.62 29.38 29.43
N SER A 108 -7.70 30.52 28.74
CA SER A 108 -7.95 30.58 27.29
C SER A 108 -6.81 29.92 26.51
N THR A 109 -5.56 30.14 26.93
CA THR A 109 -4.39 29.46 26.33
C THR A 109 -4.48 27.94 26.50
N ASP A 110 -4.82 27.46 27.70
CA ASP A 110 -4.97 26.03 27.97
C ASP A 110 -6.09 25.39 27.12
N LEU A 111 -7.28 26.02 27.09
CA LEU A 111 -8.41 25.57 26.27
C LEU A 111 -8.05 25.54 24.78
N ASN A 112 -7.37 26.57 24.27
CA ASN A 112 -6.94 26.61 22.87
C ASN A 112 -5.93 25.51 22.54
N ASN A 113 -5.01 25.18 23.45
CA ASN A 113 -4.08 24.07 23.26
C ASN A 113 -4.83 22.73 23.18
N GLN A 114 -5.78 22.49 24.09
CA GLN A 114 -6.61 21.28 24.06
C GLN A 114 -7.43 21.16 22.77
N ILE A 115 -8.05 22.26 22.32
CA ILE A 115 -8.79 22.30 21.04
C ILE A 115 -7.87 21.96 19.86
N ARG A 116 -6.66 22.54 19.83
CA ARG A 116 -5.68 22.28 18.77
C ARG A 116 -5.22 20.83 18.73
N ASP A 117 -5.05 20.21 19.89
CA ASP A 117 -4.67 18.80 19.99
C ASP A 117 -5.81 17.89 19.49
N ILE A 118 -7.07 18.20 19.83
CA ILE A 118 -8.24 17.51 19.27
C ILE A 118 -8.34 17.70 17.76
N ASP A 119 -8.12 18.91 17.24
CA ASP A 119 -8.16 19.18 15.80
C ASP A 119 -7.10 18.38 15.04
N THR A 120 -5.91 18.26 15.62
CA THR A 120 -4.83 17.44 15.06
C THR A 120 -5.25 15.98 14.99
N GLU A 121 -5.91 15.47 16.03
CA GLU A 121 -6.36 14.08 16.07
C GLU A 121 -7.53 13.82 15.12
N LEU A 122 -8.49 14.75 15.02
CA LEU A 122 -9.59 14.69 14.05
C LEU A 122 -9.06 14.62 12.62
N ALA A 123 -8.07 15.45 12.27
CA ALA A 123 -7.45 15.43 10.95
C ALA A 123 -6.79 14.07 10.63
N LYS A 124 -6.11 13.45 11.61
CA LYS A 124 -5.53 12.11 11.44
C LYS A 124 -6.62 11.05 11.21
N LEU A 125 -7.68 11.05 12.01
CA LEU A 125 -8.76 10.07 11.88
C LEU A 125 -9.51 10.21 10.55
N GLN A 126 -9.74 11.44 10.10
CA GLN A 126 -10.33 11.70 8.79
C GLN A 126 -9.44 11.22 7.65
N SER A 127 -8.12 11.49 7.73
CA SER A 127 -7.16 10.99 6.76
C SER A 127 -7.12 9.46 6.72
N ALA A 128 -7.12 8.81 7.89
CA ALA A 128 -7.16 7.35 8.01
C ALA A 128 -8.46 6.77 7.40
N LYS A 129 -9.61 7.42 7.62
CA LYS A 129 -10.88 7.01 7.01
C LYS A 129 -10.81 7.02 5.49
N THR A 130 -10.31 8.11 4.90
CA THR A 130 -10.12 8.23 3.44
C THR A 130 -9.12 7.20 2.92
N GLY A 131 -8.00 6.98 3.63
CA GLY A 131 -7.02 5.95 3.27
C GLY A 131 -7.63 4.55 3.23
N ASN A 132 -8.40 4.18 4.26
CA ASN A 132 -9.09 2.89 4.33
C ASN A 132 -10.08 2.69 3.16
N MET A 133 -10.74 3.76 2.70
CA MET A 133 -11.63 3.72 1.53
C MET A 133 -10.87 3.43 0.24
N LEU A 134 -9.75 4.11 0.01
CA LEU A 134 -8.91 3.88 -1.16
C LEU A 134 -8.34 2.44 -1.19
N GLU A 135 -7.88 1.93 -0.05
CA GLU A 135 -7.39 0.55 0.06
C GLU A 135 -8.50 -0.48 -0.21
N PHE A 136 -9.71 -0.20 0.27
CA PHE A 136 -10.86 -1.06 0.01
C PHE A 136 -11.25 -1.06 -1.47
N GLU A 137 -11.29 0.09 -2.14
CA GLU A 137 -11.54 0.19 -3.58
C GLU A 137 -10.49 -0.57 -4.40
N GLN A 138 -9.20 -0.43 -4.04
CA GLN A 138 -8.11 -1.16 -4.67
C GLN A 138 -8.26 -2.67 -4.51
N LEU A 139 -8.62 -3.13 -3.32
CA LEU A 139 -8.86 -4.55 -3.05
C LEU A 139 -10.02 -5.10 -3.88
N LEU A 140 -11.14 -4.37 -3.99
CA LEU A 140 -12.27 -4.76 -4.81
C LEU A 140 -11.88 -4.85 -6.29
N LYS A 141 -11.15 -3.86 -6.79
CA LYS A 141 -10.67 -3.82 -8.18
C LYS A 141 -9.74 -4.98 -8.49
N MET A 142 -8.83 -5.30 -7.56
CA MET A 142 -7.92 -6.44 -7.67
C MET A 142 -8.68 -7.78 -7.66
N ALA A 143 -9.68 -7.93 -6.77
CA ALA A 143 -10.46 -9.15 -6.68
C ALA A 143 -11.27 -9.41 -7.97
N ASP A 144 -11.81 -8.36 -8.59
CA ASP A 144 -12.58 -8.44 -9.83
C ASP A 144 -11.69 -8.67 -11.07
N ASN A 145 -10.65 -7.87 -11.24
CA ASN A 145 -9.74 -7.94 -12.38
C ASN A 145 -8.31 -7.58 -11.98
N ILE A 146 -7.52 -8.60 -11.66
CA ILE A 146 -6.14 -8.44 -11.19
C ILE A 146 -5.27 -7.71 -12.23
N TYR A 147 -5.44 -8.02 -13.53
CA TYR A 147 -4.66 -7.38 -14.59
C TYR A 147 -4.93 -5.88 -14.69
N ALA A 148 -6.21 -5.48 -14.75
CA ALA A 148 -6.59 -4.07 -14.79
C ALA A 148 -6.14 -3.35 -13.52
N ALA A 149 -6.32 -3.97 -12.36
CA ALA A 149 -5.88 -3.43 -11.08
C ALA A 149 -4.36 -3.21 -11.04
N PHE A 150 -3.56 -4.13 -11.60
CA PHE A 150 -2.10 -3.98 -11.67
C PHE A 150 -1.68 -2.85 -12.62
N GLN A 151 -2.31 -2.72 -13.79
CA GLN A 151 -1.97 -1.69 -14.78
C GLN A 151 -2.18 -0.28 -14.25
N GLU A 152 -3.28 -0.06 -13.53
CA GLU A 152 -3.64 1.24 -12.98
C GLU A 152 -2.98 1.55 -11.62
N ALA A 153 -2.39 0.55 -10.98
CA ALA A 153 -1.78 0.71 -9.67
C ALA A 153 -0.56 1.67 -9.72
N PRO A 154 -0.40 2.55 -8.72
CA PRO A 154 0.85 3.28 -8.54
C PRO A 154 2.00 2.30 -8.23
N TYR A 155 3.24 2.72 -8.49
CA TYR A 155 4.44 1.88 -8.35
C TYR A 155 4.51 1.14 -7.01
N GLU A 156 4.25 1.81 -5.89
CA GLU A 156 4.28 1.19 -4.56
C GLU A 156 3.24 0.08 -4.38
N LEU A 157 2.06 0.22 -5.00
CA LEU A 157 1.02 -0.80 -4.96
C LEU A 157 1.36 -1.99 -5.88
N LYS A 158 1.95 -1.75 -7.05
CA LYS A 158 2.46 -2.82 -7.91
C LYS A 158 3.46 -3.72 -7.17
N ARG A 159 4.35 -3.12 -6.36
CA ARG A 159 5.27 -3.88 -5.50
C ARG A 159 4.56 -4.76 -4.47
N LYS A 160 3.48 -4.26 -3.87
CA LYS A 160 2.65 -5.07 -2.97
C LYS A 160 1.99 -6.24 -3.70
N TYR A 161 1.50 -6.02 -4.92
CA TYR A 161 0.94 -7.10 -5.74
C TYR A 161 2.00 -8.18 -6.03
N PHE A 162 3.25 -7.83 -6.31
CA PHE A 162 4.29 -8.85 -6.47
C PHE A 162 4.47 -9.72 -5.23
N GLY A 163 4.55 -9.13 -4.04
CA GLY A 163 4.65 -9.89 -2.79
C GLY A 163 3.40 -10.73 -2.50
N LEU A 164 2.24 -10.30 -2.96
CA LEU A 164 0.98 -11.01 -2.72
C LEU A 164 0.89 -12.30 -3.52
N PHE A 165 1.18 -12.30 -4.83
CA PHE A 165 1.02 -13.51 -5.65
C PHE A 165 2.30 -14.24 -6.04
N TRP A 166 3.49 -13.68 -5.80
CA TRP A 166 4.77 -14.31 -6.15
C TRP A 166 5.70 -14.38 -4.95
N GLU A 167 6.26 -15.56 -4.74
CA GLU A 167 7.35 -15.78 -3.79
C GLU A 167 8.70 -15.44 -4.44
N LYS A 168 8.82 -15.69 -5.75
CA LYS A 168 10.05 -15.45 -6.51
C LYS A 168 9.76 -15.21 -8.00
N LEU A 169 10.45 -14.23 -8.57
CA LEU A 169 10.49 -13.98 -10.01
C LEU A 169 11.95 -13.97 -10.47
N THR A 170 12.30 -14.90 -11.36
CA THR A 170 13.65 -14.97 -11.95
C THR A 170 13.60 -14.43 -13.37
N VAL A 171 14.29 -13.32 -13.59
CA VAL A 171 14.45 -12.69 -14.90
C VAL A 171 15.85 -12.98 -15.43
N GLN A 172 15.93 -13.45 -16.68
CA GLN A 172 17.19 -13.69 -17.38
C GLN A 172 17.06 -13.29 -18.83
N ASP A 173 18.06 -12.57 -19.35
CA ASP A 173 18.11 -12.09 -20.74
C ASP A 173 16.85 -11.30 -21.11
N LYS A 174 16.46 -10.40 -20.21
CA LYS A 174 15.24 -9.60 -20.28
C LYS A 174 13.93 -10.38 -20.44
N LYS A 175 13.89 -11.64 -19.99
CA LYS A 175 12.70 -12.49 -20.02
C LYS A 175 12.47 -13.15 -18.67
N ILE A 176 11.21 -13.35 -18.30
CA ILE A 176 10.86 -14.15 -17.12
C ILE A 176 11.16 -15.62 -17.43
N LYS A 177 12.08 -16.21 -16.67
CA LYS A 177 12.40 -17.64 -16.76
C LYS A 177 11.59 -18.46 -15.77
N GLU A 178 11.33 -17.90 -14.61
CA GLU A 178 10.69 -18.58 -13.49
C GLU A 178 9.77 -17.60 -12.76
N ALA A 179 8.54 -18.03 -12.48
CA ALA A 179 7.59 -17.32 -11.64
C ALA A 179 7.01 -18.31 -10.63
N VAL A 180 7.45 -18.20 -9.38
CA VAL A 180 7.02 -19.07 -8.28
C VAL A 180 5.86 -18.39 -7.57
N PRO A 181 4.64 -18.94 -7.62
CA PRO A 181 3.50 -18.32 -6.96
C PRO A 181 3.62 -18.38 -5.43
N SER A 182 3.12 -17.34 -4.75
CA SER A 182 3.12 -17.27 -3.29
C SER A 182 2.31 -18.42 -2.69
N LYS A 183 2.63 -18.80 -1.44
CA LYS A 183 1.88 -19.83 -0.71
C LYS A 183 0.38 -19.52 -0.64
N LEU A 184 0.05 -18.25 -0.40
CA LEU A 184 -1.33 -17.78 -0.34
C LEU A 184 -2.03 -17.94 -1.68
N PHE A 185 -1.40 -17.51 -2.77
CA PHE A 185 -2.02 -17.63 -4.08
C PHE A 185 -2.13 -19.09 -4.53
N ARG A 186 -1.13 -19.93 -4.23
CA ARG A 186 -1.19 -21.38 -4.50
C ARG A 186 -2.40 -22.06 -3.87
N ALA A 187 -2.79 -21.66 -2.67
CA ALA A 187 -3.95 -22.22 -1.98
C ALA A 187 -5.30 -21.83 -2.63
N VAL A 188 -5.29 -20.81 -3.48
CA VAL A 188 -6.48 -20.19 -4.09
C VAL A 188 -6.58 -20.51 -5.58
N LEU A 189 -5.49 -20.98 -6.20
CA LEU A 189 -5.47 -21.36 -7.61
C LEU A 189 -6.33 -22.61 -7.86
N PRO A 190 -7.20 -22.61 -8.87
CA PRO A 190 -7.75 -23.86 -9.39
C PRO A 190 -6.59 -24.73 -9.92
N LEU A 191 -6.72 -26.06 -9.79
CA LEU A 191 -5.72 -27.07 -10.18
C LEU A 191 -5.14 -26.87 -11.59
N SER A 192 -5.84 -26.15 -12.49
CA SER A 192 -5.40 -25.80 -13.84
C SER A 192 -4.23 -24.80 -13.92
N PHE A 193 -4.03 -23.94 -12.91
CA PHE A 193 -2.89 -23.01 -12.85
C PHE A 193 -1.62 -23.62 -12.24
N ALA A 194 -1.73 -24.75 -11.52
CA ALA A 194 -0.57 -25.51 -11.07
C ALA A 194 0.30 -25.99 -12.26
N THR A 195 -0.27 -25.96 -13.47
CA THR A 195 0.40 -26.17 -14.75
C THR A 195 0.71 -24.88 -15.52
N LEU A 196 1.19 -23.82 -14.87
CA LEU A 196 2.20 -22.98 -15.55
C LEU A 196 3.45 -23.84 -15.69
N LYS A 197 3.43 -24.71 -16.70
CA LYS A 197 4.49 -25.66 -17.04
C LYS A 197 5.83 -24.92 -16.99
N THR A 198 6.62 -25.21 -15.96
CA THR A 198 8.07 -25.12 -16.03
C THR A 198 8.49 -25.84 -17.32
N ARG A 199 8.82 -25.09 -18.38
CA ARG A 199 9.44 -25.70 -19.56
C ARG A 199 10.70 -26.42 -19.07
N LYS A 200 10.89 -27.65 -19.57
CA LYS A 200 11.87 -28.66 -19.12
C LYS A 200 13.19 -28.06 -18.57
N PRO A 201 13.74 -28.61 -17.48
CA PRO A 201 15.08 -28.23 -17.03
C PRO A 201 16.08 -28.53 -18.15
N ILE A 202 16.82 -27.51 -18.58
CA ILE A 202 18.01 -27.72 -19.39
C ILE A 202 18.99 -28.44 -18.47
N LYS A 203 19.36 -29.67 -18.85
CA LYS A 203 20.44 -30.42 -18.20
C LYS A 203 21.72 -29.64 -18.42
N GLU A 204 22.40 -29.24 -17.34
CA GLU A 204 23.87 -29.14 -17.35
C GLU A 204 24.42 -29.14 -15.91
N ASN A 205 25.34 -30.08 -15.68
CA ASN A 205 26.02 -30.40 -14.43
C ASN A 205 26.87 -29.22 -13.93
N ILE A 206 26.55 -28.62 -12.78
CA ILE A 206 27.49 -27.86 -11.94
C ILE A 206 27.04 -28.00 -10.46
N PRO A 207 27.94 -28.27 -9.49
CA PRO A 207 27.54 -28.58 -8.12
C PRO A 207 26.87 -27.39 -7.44
N VAL A 208 25.66 -27.62 -6.92
CA VAL A 208 24.90 -26.64 -6.14
C VAL A 208 25.51 -26.54 -4.75
N GLN A 209 26.25 -25.47 -4.48
CA GLN A 209 26.37 -24.98 -3.10
C GLN A 209 25.11 -24.16 -2.77
N LEU A 210 24.38 -24.62 -1.75
CA LEU A 210 23.29 -23.85 -1.15
C LEU A 210 23.84 -22.50 -0.68
N VAL A 211 23.35 -21.41 -1.27
CA VAL A 211 23.36 -20.10 -0.62
C VAL A 211 21.93 -19.60 -0.58
N SER A 212 21.30 -19.76 0.58
CA SER A 212 20.13 -18.98 0.95
C SER A 212 20.56 -17.52 1.09
N SER A 213 20.30 -16.69 0.10
CA SER A 213 20.33 -15.23 0.31
C SER A 213 19.02 -14.62 -0.17
N SER A 214 18.24 -14.21 0.82
CA SER A 214 17.00 -13.45 0.73
C SER A 214 17.27 -12.01 0.26
N GLN A 215 17.79 -11.82 -0.96
CA GLN A 215 17.94 -10.50 -1.56
C GLN A 215 17.51 -10.53 -3.04
N GLY A 216 16.20 -10.31 -3.24
CA GLY A 216 15.65 -9.93 -4.53
C GLY A 216 16.08 -8.52 -4.93
N TRP A 217 16.04 -8.25 -6.23
CA TRP A 217 16.38 -7.00 -6.90
C TRP A 217 15.92 -5.74 -6.13
N LEU A 218 16.86 -4.86 -5.79
CA LEU A 218 16.59 -3.59 -5.11
C LEU A 218 16.58 -2.44 -6.13
N PRO A 219 15.60 -1.52 -6.06
CA PRO A 219 15.59 -0.32 -6.90
C PRO A 219 16.65 0.70 -6.41
N GLY A 220 17.25 1.42 -7.36
CA GLY A 220 18.15 2.55 -7.14
C GLY A 220 17.79 3.74 -8.01
#